data_AF-A0A502G450-F1
#
_entry.id   AF-A0A502G450-F1
#
_cell.length_a   1.000
_cell.length_b   1.000
_cell.length_c   1.000
_cell.angle_alpha   90.00
_cell.angle_beta   90.00
_cell.angle_gamma   90.00
#
_symmetry.space_group_name_H-M   'P 1'
#
loop_
_entity.id
_entity.type
_entity.pdbx_description
1 polymer ?
#
loop_
_entity_poly.entity_id
_entity_poly.type
_entity_poly.pdbx_seq_one_letter_code
_entity_poly.pdbx_strand_id
1 'polypeptide(L)'
;MSHDQVSLKAMRRAVAALPERERSVFWLCAVDGLDYRAIAERLGISLAEVERLLAAALLAIDRHLGGAACVPDPVSSGAKPFASRLHRLARWLGFG
;
A
#
# COMPACT_ATOMS: atom_id res chain seq x y z
N MET A 1 18.62 8.08 -17.92
CA MET A 1 17.28 8.49 -17.42
C MET A 1 17.25 8.15 -15.94
N SER A 2 17.22 9.18 -15.10
CA SER A 2 17.41 9.07 -13.64
C SER A 2 16.28 8.29 -12.98
N HIS A 3 16.66 7.40 -12.07
CA HIS A 3 15.77 6.61 -11.24
C HIS A 3 14.92 7.54 -10.38
N ASP A 4 13.64 7.20 -10.28
CA ASP A 4 12.57 7.84 -9.52
C ASP A 4 12.95 8.02 -8.04
N GLN A 5 13.59 9.14 -7.69
CA GLN A 5 13.90 9.49 -6.30
C GLN A 5 12.63 10.06 -5.66
N VAL A 6 11.67 9.19 -5.31
CA VAL A 6 10.53 9.60 -4.48
C VAL A 6 11.08 10.25 -3.23
N SER A 7 10.88 11.56 -3.09
CA SER A 7 11.34 12.30 -1.92
C SER A 7 10.60 11.78 -0.68
N LEU A 8 11.32 11.53 0.41
CA LEU A 8 10.75 11.09 1.70
C LEU A 8 9.55 11.96 2.12
N LYS A 9 9.59 13.26 1.80
CA LYS A 9 8.51 14.22 2.06
C LYS A 9 7.24 13.93 1.24
N ALA A 10 7.38 13.51 -0.02
CA ALA A 10 6.25 13.14 -0.88
C ALA A 10 5.59 11.85 -0.38
N MET A 11 6.41 10.84 -0.03
CA MET A 11 5.91 9.60 0.57
C MET A 11 5.17 9.84 1.90
N ARG A 12 5.76 10.63 2.80
CA ARG A 12 5.10 10.98 4.08
C ARG A 12 3.76 11.69 3.86
N ARG A 13 3.66 12.57 2.86
CA ARG A 13 2.40 13.23 2.51
C ARG A 13 1.38 12.25 1.94
N ALA A 14 1.81 11.34 1.07
CA ALA A 14 0.96 10.30 0.50
C ALA A 14 0.36 9.40 1.61
N VAL A 15 1.19 8.93 2.55
CA VAL A 15 0.73 8.12 3.69
C VAL A 15 -0.13 8.94 4.66
N ALA A 16 0.16 10.22 4.87
CA ALA A 16 -0.67 11.11 5.68
C ALA A 16 -2.03 11.41 5.03
N ALA A 17 -2.13 11.38 3.69
CA ALA A 17 -3.38 11.58 2.98
C ALA A 17 -4.29 10.34 3.00
N LEU A 18 -3.78 9.17 3.39
CA LEU A 18 -4.58 7.95 3.53
C LEU A 18 -5.64 8.08 4.62
N PRO A 19 -6.84 7.51 4.42
CA PRO A 19 -7.81 7.38 5.49
C PRO A 19 -7.30 6.40 6.56
N GLU A 20 -7.82 6.57 7.77
CA GLU A 20 -7.26 5.97 8.99
C GLU A 20 -7.17 4.44 8.93
N ARG A 21 -8.19 3.78 8.36
CA ARG A 21 -8.22 2.32 8.20
C ARG A 21 -7.16 1.79 7.25
N GLU A 22 -7.02 2.43 6.08
CA GLU A 22 -6.02 2.08 5.06
C GLU A 22 -4.61 2.31 5.60
N ARG A 23 -4.39 3.45 6.27
CA ARG A 23 -3.12 3.78 6.92
C ARG A 23 -2.76 2.74 7.98
N SER A 24 -3.72 2.31 8.79
CA SER A 24 -3.49 1.32 9.86
C SER A 24 -3.04 -0.02 9.28
N VAL A 25 -3.75 -0.54 8.27
CA VAL A 25 -3.38 -1.79 7.59
C VAL A 25 -2.00 -1.68 6.92
N PHE A 26 -1.74 -0.58 6.22
CA PHE A 26 -0.44 -0.32 5.60
C PHE A 26 0.68 -0.25 6.63
N TRP A 27 0.47 0.44 7.75
CA TRP A 27 1.46 0.58 8.82
C TRP A 27 1.75 -0.75 9.51
N LEU A 28 0.73 -1.54 9.81
CA LEU A 28 0.89 -2.87 10.39
C LEU A 28 1.65 -3.83 9.46
N CYS A 29 1.45 -3.71 8.16
CA CYS A 29 2.17 -4.51 7.18
C CYS A 29 3.61 -4.01 6.97
N ALA A 30 3.81 -2.70 6.82
CA ALA A 30 5.08 -2.11 6.43
C ALA A 30 6.04 -1.84 7.61
N VAL A 31 5.52 -1.57 8.81
CA VAL A 31 6.31 -1.23 10.00
C VAL A 31 6.37 -2.41 10.97
N ASP A 32 5.22 -3.01 11.31
CA ASP A 32 5.19 -4.19 12.18
C ASP A 32 5.57 -5.50 11.43
N GLY A 33 5.57 -5.51 10.10
CA GLY A 33 5.86 -6.72 9.32
C GLY A 33 4.81 -7.81 9.43
N LEU A 34 3.59 -7.47 9.86
CA LEU A 34 2.54 -8.44 10.12
C LEU A 34 2.01 -9.05 8.83
N ASP A 35 1.78 -10.36 8.86
CA ASP A 35 1.02 -11.06 7.84
C ASP A 35 -0.42 -10.55 7.78
N TYR A 36 -1.03 -10.59 6.59
CA TYR A 36 -2.40 -10.12 6.36
C TYR A 36 -3.41 -10.77 7.30
N ARG A 37 -3.19 -12.03 7.67
CA ARG A 37 -4.05 -12.76 8.60
C ARG A 37 -3.90 -12.26 10.04
N ALA A 38 -2.70 -11.89 10.47
CA ALA A 38 -2.48 -11.29 11.78
C ALA A 38 -3.08 -9.87 11.83
N ILE A 39 -3.03 -9.12 10.73
CA ILE A 39 -3.69 -7.82 10.60
C ILE A 39 -5.21 -7.96 10.68
N ALA A 40 -5.78 -8.95 9.99
CA ALA A 40 -7.21 -9.27 10.01
C ALA A 40 -7.70 -9.50 11.44
N GLU A 41 -7.01 -10.38 12.18
CA GLU A 41 -7.33 -10.67 13.58
C GLU A 41 -7.17 -9.43 14.48
N ARG A 42 -6.11 -8.65 14.29
CA ARG A 42 -5.80 -7.47 15.12
C ARG A 42 -6.82 -6.34 14.93
N LEU A 43 -7.34 -6.18 13.71
CA LEU A 43 -8.34 -5.16 13.38
C LEU A 43 -9.78 -5.68 13.45
N GLY A 44 -9.99 -6.98 13.68
CA GLY A 44 -11.31 -7.61 13.71
C GLY A 44 -12.04 -7.56 12.37
N ILE A 45 -11.31 -7.63 11.26
CA ILE A 45 -11.86 -7.58 9.90
C ILE A 45 -11.49 -8.83 9.11
N SER A 46 -12.23 -9.12 8.04
CA SER A 46 -11.93 -10.26 7.17
C SER A 46 -10.62 -10.05 6.40
N LEU A 47 -9.93 -11.15 6.07
CA LEU A 47 -8.73 -11.13 5.23
C LEU A 47 -8.95 -10.38 3.90
N ALA A 48 -10.10 -10.61 3.26
CA ALA A 48 -10.48 -9.92 2.03
C ALA A 48 -10.60 -8.38 2.22
N GLU A 49 -11.04 -7.93 3.40
CA GLU A 49 -11.11 -6.50 3.71
C GLU A 49 -9.72 -5.92 4.00
N VAL A 50 -8.82 -6.69 4.63
CA VAL A 50 -7.40 -6.31 4.75
C VAL A 50 -6.78 -6.11 3.38
N GLU A 51 -6.95 -7.06 2.46
CA GLU A 51 -6.44 -6.96 1.09
C GLU A 51 -7.02 -5.74 0.37
N ARG A 52 -8.32 -5.48 0.53
CA ARG A 52 -9.00 -4.33 -0.07
C ARG A 52 -8.49 -3.00 0.48
N LEU A 53 -8.30 -2.89 1.80
CA LEU A 53 -7.76 -1.70 2.44
C LEU A 53 -6.29 -1.47 2.07
N LEU A 54 -5.49 -2.53 1.99
CA LEU A 54 -4.10 -2.44 1.55
C LEU A 54 -4.02 -2.02 0.07
N ALA A 55 -4.91 -2.54 -0.78
CA ALA A 55 -5.05 -2.15 -2.19
C ALA A 55 -5.40 -0.68 -2.36
N ALA A 56 -6.40 -0.21 -1.61
CA ALA A 56 -6.77 1.19 -1.60
C ALA A 56 -5.60 2.07 -1.14
N ALA A 57 -4.88 1.65 -0.09
CA ALA A 57 -3.73 2.38 0.45
C ALA A 57 -2.63 2.55 -0.60
N LEU A 58 -2.23 1.46 -1.25
CA LEU A 58 -1.19 1.50 -2.28
C LEU A 58 -1.63 2.33 -3.48
N LEU A 59 -2.89 2.22 -3.90
CA LEU A 59 -3.44 2.99 -5.03
C LEU A 59 -3.44 4.50 -4.73
N ALA A 60 -3.82 4.88 -3.52
CA ALA A 60 -3.80 6.27 -3.08
C ALA A 60 -2.36 6.80 -2.98
N ILE A 61 -1.42 6.00 -2.49
CA ILE A 61 0.01 6.37 -2.48
C ILE A 61 0.52 6.54 -3.91
N ASP A 62 0.26 5.57 -4.79
CA ASP A 62 0.67 5.58 -6.20
C ASP A 62 0.12 6.82 -6.92
N ARG A 63 -1.16 7.15 -6.73
CA ARG A 63 -1.77 8.38 -7.27
C ARG A 63 -1.10 9.66 -6.74
N HIS A 64 -0.70 9.67 -5.48
CA HIS A 64 -0.01 10.82 -4.88
C HIS A 64 1.41 10.99 -5.38
N LEU A 65 2.08 9.91 -5.80
CA LEU A 65 3.46 9.92 -6.27
C LEU A 65 3.56 10.06 -7.80
N GLY A 66 2.69 9.38 -8.54
CA GLY A 66 2.68 9.28 -10.01
C GLY A 66 1.94 10.40 -10.71
N GLY A 67 2.02 11.64 -10.22
CA GLY A 67 1.28 12.81 -10.70
C GLY A 67 0.79 12.73 -12.16
N ALA A 68 -0.52 12.52 -12.33
CA ALA A 68 -1.32 12.73 -13.54
C ALA A 68 -1.27 11.73 -14.74
N ALA A 69 -0.71 10.52 -14.64
CA ALA A 69 -0.80 9.56 -15.77
C ALA A 69 -1.61 8.28 -15.45
N CYS A 70 -2.80 8.24 -16.04
CA CYS A 70 -3.76 7.13 -16.19
C CYS A 70 -4.54 6.71 -14.92
N VAL A 71 -5.83 7.06 -14.93
CA VAL A 71 -6.86 6.53 -14.04
C VAL A 71 -6.88 5.00 -14.15
N PRO A 72 -6.66 4.24 -13.05
CA PRO A 72 -7.02 2.84 -13.01
C PRO A 72 -8.54 2.74 -12.87
N ASP A 73 -9.17 2.07 -13.83
CA ASP A 73 -10.57 1.69 -13.80
C ASP A 73 -10.88 0.85 -12.54
N PRO A 74 -11.94 1.18 -11.77
CA PRO A 74 -12.30 0.42 -10.59
C PRO A 74 -13.28 -0.71 -10.95
N VAL A 75 -12.85 -1.71 -11.72
CA VAL A 75 -13.54 -3.01 -11.73
C VAL A 75 -12.62 -4.12 -12.26
N SER A 76 -11.98 -4.84 -11.35
CA SER A 76 -11.55 -6.22 -11.60
C SER A 76 -11.56 -7.02 -10.30
N SER A 77 -12.67 -7.71 -10.10
CA SER A 77 -12.72 -8.90 -9.26
C SER A 77 -11.93 -10.00 -9.97
N GLY A 78 -10.81 -10.44 -9.38
CA GLY A 78 -10.03 -11.58 -9.88
C GLY A 78 -8.53 -11.48 -9.68
N ALA A 79 -8.05 -11.88 -8.49
CA ALA A 79 -6.72 -12.42 -8.18
C ALA A 79 -5.44 -11.90 -8.92
N LYS A 80 -4.63 -11.12 -8.18
CA LYS A 80 -3.15 -10.88 -8.22
C LYS A 80 -2.54 -10.24 -9.49
N PRO A 81 -1.84 -9.08 -9.33
CA PRO A 81 -0.41 -9.16 -8.99
C PRO A 81 -0.01 -8.11 -7.92
N PHE A 82 -0.40 -8.36 -6.68
CA PHE A 82 -0.14 -7.47 -5.54
C PHE A 82 1.30 -7.57 -4.99
N ALA A 83 1.87 -8.78 -5.00
CA ALA A 83 3.19 -9.09 -4.43
C ALA A 83 4.35 -8.42 -5.18
N SER A 84 4.23 -8.22 -6.50
CA SER A 84 5.32 -7.72 -7.34
C SER A 84 5.64 -6.24 -7.13
N ARG A 85 4.67 -5.44 -6.62
CA ARG A 85 4.86 -4.01 -6.32
C ARG A 85 5.30 -3.79 -4.87
N LEU A 86 4.79 -4.60 -3.94
CA LEU A 86 5.24 -4.63 -2.54
C LEU A 86 6.72 -5.00 -2.40
N HIS A 87 7.25 -5.92 -3.21
CA HIS A 87 8.67 -6.30 -3.15
C HIS A 87 9.63 -5.12 -3.40
N ARG A 88 9.25 -4.16 -4.26
CA ARG A 88 10.06 -2.97 -4.53
C ARG A 88 10.09 -2.02 -3.31
N LEU A 89 8.99 -1.95 -2.57
CA LEU A 89 8.85 -1.13 -1.36
C LEU A 89 9.47 -1.81 -0.13
N ALA A 90 9.33 -3.13 0.01
CA ALA A 90 9.98 -3.92 1.07
C ALA A 90 11.51 -3.84 0.99
N ARG A 91 12.06 -3.86 -0.23
CA ARG A 91 13.50 -3.64 -0.49
C ARG A 91 13.97 -2.22 -0.13
N TRP A 92 13.07 -1.23 -0.11
CA TRP A 92 13.36 0.15 0.33
C TRP A 92 13.24 0.32 1.85
N LEU A 93 12.45 -0.54 2.51
CA LEU A 93 12.26 -0.55 3.98
C LEU A 93 13.24 -1.45 4.73
N GLY A 94 14.15 -2.15 4.03
CA GLY A 94 15.14 -3.02 4.68
C GLY A 94 14.58 -4.35 5.20
N PHE A 95 13.44 -4.81 4.67
CA PHE A 95 12.90 -6.14 4.95
C PHE A 95 13.64 -7.19 4.10
N GLY A 96 14.40 -8.05 4.76
CA GLY A 96 15.09 -9.23 4.21
C GLY A 96 14.69 -10.48 4.96
#